data_AF-A0A3S5A3C2-F1
#
_entry.id   AF-A0A3S5A3C2-F1
#
_cell.length_a   1.000
_cell.length_b   1.000
_cell.length_c   1.000
_cell.angle_alpha   90.00
_cell.angle_beta   90.00
_cell.angle_gamma   90.00
#
_symmetry.space_group_name_H-M   'P 1'
#
loop_
_entity.id
_entity.type
_entity.pdbx_description
1 polymer ?
#
loop_
_entity_poly.entity_id
_entity_poly.type
_entity_poly.pdbx_seq_one_letter_code
_entity_poly.pdbx_strand_id
1 'polypeptide(L)'
;MDLTRPPALLRQIGMYTKCAHEHESRDPIISYYCRLYAAQKGMELDKKSPESKAFLNALMDNLDVLKEKHKNSEAIISDTVGQAHIEQYALKLLDFAYKKDMSEDFGPSTIKSFYTAGILLDVAGLFGEVGDEIEKARKYAKWKAIYITQCLKNGEQPVSGPLTGEGAAEAP
;
A
#
# COMPACT_ATOMS: atom_id res chain seq x y z
N MET A 1 18.04 -3.86 -12.75
CA MET A 1 16.68 -3.65 -13.28
C MET A 1 15.98 -2.65 -12.37
N ASP A 2 15.24 -1.69 -12.91
CA ASP A 2 14.42 -0.77 -12.09
C ASP A 2 13.15 -1.49 -11.63
N LEU A 3 13.06 -1.81 -10.34
CA LEU A 3 11.92 -2.52 -9.77
C LEU A 3 10.71 -1.63 -9.51
N THR A 4 10.81 -0.30 -9.73
CA THR A 4 9.69 0.64 -9.51
C THR A 4 8.73 0.72 -10.70
N ARG A 5 9.08 0.11 -11.84
CA ARG A 5 8.33 0.18 -13.09
C ARG A 5 8.04 -1.22 -13.63
N PRO A 6 6.98 -1.89 -13.15
CA PRO A 6 6.58 -3.18 -13.67
C PRO A 6 6.22 -3.12 -15.17
N PRO A 7 6.42 -4.22 -15.93
CA PRO A 7 5.93 -4.36 -17.29
C PRO A 7 4.42 -4.12 -17.41
N ALA A 8 3.93 -3.91 -18.65
CA ALA A 8 2.52 -3.56 -18.89
C ALA A 8 1.53 -4.58 -18.30
N LEU A 9 1.84 -5.88 -18.40
CA LEU A 9 1.02 -6.96 -17.85
C LEU A 9 1.02 -7.00 -16.31
N LEU A 10 2.02 -6.38 -15.68
CA LEU A 10 2.17 -6.28 -14.23
C LEU A 10 1.90 -4.86 -13.70
N ARG A 11 1.31 -3.96 -14.50
CA ARG A 11 1.07 -2.56 -14.10
C ARG A 11 0.30 -2.45 -12.77
N GLN A 12 -0.60 -3.39 -12.49
CA GLN A 12 -1.42 -3.40 -11.28
C GLN A 12 -0.59 -3.52 -9.99
N ILE A 13 0.61 -4.11 -10.03
CA ILE A 13 1.50 -4.18 -8.85
C ILE A 13 2.42 -2.96 -8.71
N GLY A 14 2.32 -1.98 -9.61
CA GLY A 14 3.15 -0.78 -9.63
C GLY A 14 3.04 0.05 -8.34
N MET A 15 1.85 0.14 -7.77
CA MET A 15 1.64 0.86 -6.51
C MET A 15 2.40 0.25 -5.33
N TYR A 16 2.44 -1.09 -5.23
CA TYR A 16 3.16 -1.79 -4.17
C TYR A 16 4.67 -1.68 -4.33
N THR A 17 5.19 -1.84 -5.56
CA THR A 17 6.62 -1.71 -5.85
C THR A 17 7.13 -0.28 -5.63
N LYS A 18 6.33 0.73 -5.99
CA LYS A 18 6.64 2.13 -5.68
C LYS A 18 6.59 2.39 -4.17
N CYS A 19 5.57 1.91 -3.46
CA CYS A 19 5.49 2.03 -2.01
C CYS A 19 6.72 1.41 -1.33
N ALA A 20 7.13 0.23 -1.78
CA ALA A 20 8.32 -0.43 -1.26
C ALA A 20 9.58 0.43 -1.42
N HIS A 21 9.75 1.04 -2.59
CA HIS A 21 10.89 1.91 -2.89
C HIS A 21 10.93 3.14 -2.00
N GLU A 22 9.79 3.78 -1.77
CA GLU A 22 9.68 4.95 -0.90
C GLU A 22 10.04 4.64 0.58
N HIS A 23 9.96 3.38 0.99
CA HIS A 23 10.26 2.92 2.35
C HIS A 23 11.62 2.22 2.49
N GLU A 24 12.36 1.95 1.40
CA GLU A 24 13.62 1.19 1.43
C GLU A 24 14.62 1.66 2.50
N SER A 25 14.76 2.97 2.68
CA SER A 25 15.70 3.55 3.64
C SER A 25 15.09 3.84 5.01
N ARG A 26 13.78 4.11 5.06
CA ARG A 26 13.08 4.55 6.29
C ARG A 26 12.57 3.38 7.10
N ASP A 27 12.02 2.37 6.43
CA ASP A 27 11.47 1.18 7.03
C ASP A 27 11.65 -0.02 6.08
N PRO A 28 12.79 -0.74 6.20
CA PRO A 28 13.08 -1.91 5.37
C PRO A 28 12.07 -3.05 5.53
N ILE A 29 11.37 -3.14 6.65
CA ILE A 29 10.34 -4.18 6.89
C ILE A 29 9.12 -3.89 6.02
N ILE A 30 8.66 -2.64 5.98
CA ILE A 30 7.59 -2.21 5.07
C ILE A 30 8.00 -2.44 3.62
N SER A 31 9.23 -2.09 3.26
CA SER A 31 9.77 -2.31 1.91
C SER A 31 9.72 -3.80 1.52
N TYR A 32 10.15 -4.68 2.41
CA TYR A 32 10.12 -6.14 2.21
C TYR A 32 8.69 -6.63 1.96
N TYR A 33 7.74 -6.32 2.82
CA TYR A 33 6.38 -6.84 2.68
C TYR A 33 5.62 -6.27 1.49
N CYS A 34 5.83 -5.00 1.14
CA CYS A 34 5.28 -4.45 -0.10
C CYS A 34 5.79 -5.18 -1.34
N ARG A 35 7.07 -5.57 -1.38
CA ARG A 35 7.65 -6.36 -2.49
C ARG A 35 7.14 -7.79 -2.48
N LEU A 36 6.98 -8.40 -1.30
CA LEU A 36 6.45 -9.75 -1.16
C LEU A 36 5.03 -9.83 -1.70
N TYR A 37 4.17 -8.87 -1.32
CA TYR A 37 2.82 -8.76 -1.86
C TYR A 37 2.81 -8.49 -3.36
N ALA A 38 3.66 -7.59 -3.84
CA ALA A 38 3.80 -7.32 -5.27
C ALA A 38 4.21 -8.57 -6.06
N ALA A 39 5.13 -9.39 -5.53
CA ALA A 39 5.57 -10.63 -6.17
C ALA A 39 4.43 -11.65 -6.23
N GLN A 40 3.72 -11.86 -5.11
CA GLN A 40 2.60 -12.79 -5.06
C GLN A 40 1.49 -12.40 -6.03
N LYS A 41 1.06 -11.12 -6.01
CA LYS A 41 0.07 -10.59 -6.96
C LYS A 41 0.56 -10.61 -8.40
N GLY A 42 1.83 -10.32 -8.63
CA GLY A 42 2.42 -10.38 -9.96
C GLY A 42 2.40 -11.78 -10.55
N MET A 43 2.67 -12.80 -9.74
CA MET A 43 2.59 -14.21 -10.15
C MET A 43 1.17 -14.67 -10.47
N GLU A 44 0.16 -14.11 -9.80
CA GLU A 44 -1.27 -14.34 -10.10
C GLU A 44 -1.67 -13.70 -11.45
N LEU A 45 -1.12 -12.53 -11.77
CA LEU A 45 -1.42 -11.78 -13.00
C LEU A 45 -0.76 -12.41 -14.24
N ASP A 46 0.56 -12.55 -14.22
CA ASP A 46 1.31 -13.16 -15.31
C ASP A 46 2.70 -13.62 -14.86
N LYS A 47 2.93 -14.93 -14.94
CA LYS A 47 4.22 -15.58 -14.67
C LYS A 47 4.82 -16.30 -15.88
N LYS A 48 4.19 -16.16 -17.06
CA LYS A 48 4.57 -16.91 -18.26
C LYS A 48 5.34 -16.05 -19.25
N SER A 49 4.94 -14.79 -19.42
CA SER A 49 5.59 -13.91 -20.40
C SER A 49 7.05 -13.65 -20.01
N PRO A 50 7.99 -13.60 -20.98
CA PRO A 50 9.41 -13.40 -20.69
C PRO A 50 9.70 -12.15 -19.85
N GLU A 51 9.04 -11.03 -20.17
CA GLU A 51 9.19 -9.75 -19.48
C GLU A 51 8.70 -9.80 -18.03
N SER A 52 7.49 -10.32 -17.81
CA SER A 52 6.91 -10.51 -16.49
C SER A 52 7.76 -11.46 -15.64
N LYS A 53 8.21 -12.58 -16.22
CA LYS A 53 9.07 -13.56 -15.55
C LYS A 53 10.41 -12.93 -15.15
N ALA A 54 11.04 -12.17 -16.04
CA ALA A 54 12.30 -11.49 -15.74
C ALA A 54 12.13 -10.47 -14.59
N PHE A 55 11.04 -9.72 -14.60
CA PHE A 55 10.72 -8.76 -13.55
C PHE A 55 10.45 -9.45 -12.20
N LEU A 56 9.62 -10.50 -12.19
CA LEU A 56 9.30 -11.25 -10.98
C LEU A 56 10.53 -11.94 -10.40
N ASN A 57 11.41 -12.51 -11.22
CA ASN A 57 12.67 -13.06 -10.75
C ASN A 57 13.55 -11.99 -10.08
N ALA A 58 13.71 -10.82 -10.71
CA ALA A 58 14.48 -9.73 -10.12
C ALA A 58 13.86 -9.21 -8.80
N LEU A 59 12.53 -9.26 -8.67
CA LEU A 59 11.83 -8.93 -7.44
C LEU A 59 12.08 -9.98 -6.34
N MET A 60 12.07 -11.27 -6.68
CA MET A 60 12.41 -12.37 -5.76
C MET A 60 13.86 -12.31 -5.30
N ASP A 61 14.82 -12.08 -6.22
CA ASP A 61 16.22 -11.91 -5.87
C ASP A 61 16.42 -10.77 -4.86
N ASN A 62 15.67 -9.68 -5.03
CA ASN A 62 15.71 -8.55 -4.09
C ASN A 62 15.09 -8.89 -2.73
N LEU A 63 14.01 -9.69 -2.70
CA LEU A 63 13.42 -10.19 -1.46
C LEU A 63 14.40 -11.07 -0.69
N ASP A 64 15.13 -11.95 -1.36
CA ASP A 64 16.14 -12.81 -0.73
C ASP A 64 17.28 -11.99 -0.12
N VAL A 65 17.77 -10.97 -0.83
CA VAL A 65 18.79 -10.05 -0.31
C VAL A 65 18.27 -9.29 0.93
N LEU A 66 17.05 -8.77 0.89
CA LEU A 66 16.46 -8.08 2.05
C LEU A 66 16.28 -9.02 3.24
N LYS A 67 15.77 -10.23 2.99
CA LYS A 67 15.55 -11.23 4.02
C LYS A 67 16.87 -11.63 4.69
N GLU A 68 17.93 -11.85 3.91
CA GLU A 68 19.25 -12.17 4.47
C GLU A 68 19.84 -11.00 5.26
N LYS A 69 19.73 -9.77 4.74
CA LYS A 69 20.21 -8.56 5.41
C LYS A 69 19.50 -8.31 6.75
N HIS A 70 18.21 -8.65 6.82
CA HIS A 70 17.36 -8.44 7.99
C HIS A 70 16.94 -9.76 8.67
N LYS A 71 17.74 -10.82 8.53
CA LYS A 71 17.39 -12.18 8.99
C LYS A 71 17.19 -12.33 10.50
N ASN A 72 17.72 -11.38 11.29
CA ASN A 72 17.55 -11.33 12.74
C ASN A 72 16.39 -10.42 13.18
N SER A 73 15.67 -9.79 12.24
CA SER A 73 14.50 -8.98 12.54
C SER A 73 13.34 -9.88 12.87
N GLU A 74 12.77 -9.73 14.06
CA GLU A 74 11.60 -10.50 14.49
C GLU A 74 10.41 -10.32 13.54
N ALA A 75 10.22 -9.10 13.01
CA ALA A 75 9.19 -8.79 12.03
C ALA A 75 9.42 -9.43 10.65
N ILE A 76 10.58 -10.03 10.38
CA ILE A 76 10.85 -10.82 9.17
C ILE A 76 10.77 -12.32 9.46
N ILE A 77 11.07 -12.73 10.69
CA ILE A 77 11.03 -14.13 11.15
C ILE A 77 9.60 -14.58 11.46
N SER A 78 8.82 -13.70 12.10
CA SER A 78 7.47 -13.97 12.59
C SER A 78 6.45 -13.19 11.78
N ASP A 79 5.62 -13.92 11.04
CA ASP A 79 4.52 -13.35 10.26
C ASP A 79 3.57 -12.53 11.13
N THR A 80 3.29 -12.96 12.36
CA THR A 80 2.45 -12.21 13.31
C THR A 80 3.05 -10.86 13.66
N VAL A 81 4.37 -10.79 13.87
CA VAL A 81 5.05 -9.53 14.20
C VAL A 81 5.16 -8.64 12.97
N GLY A 82 5.42 -9.22 11.80
CA GLY A 82 5.40 -8.50 10.52
C GLY A 82 4.04 -7.89 10.21
N GLN A 83 2.96 -8.66 10.37
CA GLN A 83 1.59 -8.19 10.22
C GLN A 83 1.30 -7.01 11.14
N ALA A 84 1.57 -7.17 12.45
CA ALA A 84 1.33 -6.12 13.43
C ALA A 84 2.11 -4.83 13.09
N HIS A 85 3.35 -4.95 12.61
CA HIS A 85 4.16 -3.81 12.18
C HIS A 85 3.52 -3.05 11.02
N ILE A 86 3.06 -3.76 9.98
CA ILE A 86 2.40 -3.16 8.81
C ILE A 86 1.09 -2.49 9.21
N GLU A 87 0.24 -3.18 9.96
CA GLU A 87 -1.07 -2.66 10.38
C GLU A 87 -0.91 -1.42 11.24
N GLN A 88 -0.02 -1.45 12.25
CA GLN A 88 0.24 -0.29 13.10
C GLN A 88 0.75 0.91 12.30
N TYR A 89 1.63 0.67 11.32
CA TYR A 89 2.16 1.73 10.47
C TYR A 89 1.07 2.33 9.56
N ALA A 90 0.26 1.47 8.95
CA ALA A 90 -0.86 1.88 8.10
C ALA A 90 -1.91 2.69 8.89
N LEU A 91 -2.27 2.24 10.09
CA LEU A 91 -3.23 2.92 10.96
C LEU A 91 -2.71 4.28 11.45
N LYS A 92 -1.40 4.41 11.74
CA LYS A 92 -0.79 5.70 12.07
C LYS A 92 -0.86 6.69 10.90
N LEU A 93 -0.60 6.22 9.69
CA LEU A 93 -0.74 7.06 8.48
C LEU A 93 -2.19 7.46 8.25
N LEU A 94 -3.13 6.55 8.50
CA LEU A 94 -4.55 6.80 8.36
C LEU A 94 -5.04 7.84 9.38
N ASP A 95 -4.68 7.69 10.66
CA ASP A 95 -5.01 8.66 11.72
C ASP A 95 -4.42 10.04 11.44
N PHE A 96 -3.17 10.10 10.98
CA PHE A 96 -2.55 11.35 10.55
C PHE A 96 -3.33 12.01 9.40
N ALA A 97 -3.68 11.25 8.37
CA ALA A 97 -4.42 11.77 7.22
C ALA A 97 -5.83 12.21 7.64
N TYR A 98 -6.50 11.45 8.50
CA TYR A 98 -7.82 11.75 9.03
C TYR A 98 -7.83 13.06 9.83
N LYS A 99 -6.86 13.28 10.72
CA LYS A 99 -6.74 14.53 11.48
C LYS A 99 -6.54 15.76 10.58
N LYS A 100 -5.78 15.60 9.50
CA LYS A 100 -5.61 16.65 8.49
C LYS A 100 -6.89 16.91 7.70
N ASP A 101 -7.56 15.86 7.28
CA ASP A 101 -8.87 15.93 6.62
C ASP A 101 -9.93 16.62 7.50
N MET A 102 -9.98 16.30 8.79
CA MET A 102 -10.84 16.97 9.79
C MET A 102 -10.53 18.45 10.00
N SER A 103 -9.32 18.89 9.69
CA SER A 103 -8.90 20.29 9.77
C SER A 103 -8.90 20.98 8.39
N GLU A 104 -9.55 20.35 7.41
CA GLU A 104 -9.66 20.84 6.02
C GLU A 104 -8.28 21.01 5.32
N ASP A 105 -7.24 20.34 5.81
CA ASP A 105 -5.94 20.25 5.14
C ASP A 105 -5.94 19.11 4.12
N PHE A 106 -6.34 19.45 2.89
CA PHE A 106 -6.36 18.56 1.74
C PHE A 106 -5.06 18.54 0.95
N GLY A 107 -3.94 18.93 1.56
CA GLY A 107 -2.66 19.04 0.89
C GLY A 107 -2.08 17.69 0.40
N PRO A 108 -1.00 17.73 -0.41
CA PRO A 108 -0.38 16.52 -0.97
C PRO A 108 0.03 15.49 0.09
N SER A 109 0.41 15.92 1.29
CA SER A 109 0.74 15.02 2.40
C SER A 109 -0.46 14.20 2.85
N THR A 110 -1.65 14.80 2.90
CA THR A 110 -2.88 14.14 3.36
C THR A 110 -3.29 13.06 2.37
N ILE A 111 -3.32 13.42 1.08
CA ILE A 111 -3.62 12.49 -0.02
C ILE A 111 -2.63 11.33 -0.03
N LYS A 112 -1.32 11.63 0.08
CA LYS A 112 -0.27 10.61 0.09
C LYS A 112 -0.40 9.68 1.28
N SER A 113 -0.72 10.19 2.47
CA SER A 113 -0.90 9.36 3.66
C SER A 113 -2.12 8.46 3.56
N PHE A 114 -3.28 8.95 3.09
CA PHE A 114 -4.45 8.09 2.81
C PHE A 114 -4.13 7.00 1.77
N TYR A 115 -3.49 7.38 0.67
CA TYR A 115 -3.12 6.44 -0.40
C TYR A 115 -2.16 5.36 0.10
N THR A 116 -1.12 5.76 0.83
CA THR A 116 -0.12 4.82 1.38
C THR A 116 -0.74 3.91 2.44
N ALA A 117 -1.60 4.44 3.32
CA ALA A 117 -2.34 3.63 4.28
C ALA A 117 -3.19 2.57 3.56
N GLY A 118 -3.96 2.95 2.53
CA GLY A 118 -4.76 2.02 1.74
C GLY A 118 -3.94 0.89 1.10
N ILE A 119 -2.76 1.22 0.56
CA ILE A 119 -1.81 0.23 0.01
C ILE A 119 -1.31 -0.72 1.09
N LEU A 120 -0.89 -0.20 2.24
CA LEU A 120 -0.34 -1.04 3.31
C LEU A 120 -1.41 -1.94 3.92
N LEU A 121 -2.66 -1.51 3.96
CA LEU A 121 -3.78 -2.36 4.37
C LEU A 121 -4.12 -3.44 3.34
N ASP A 122 -3.85 -3.25 2.03
CA ASP A 122 -3.84 -4.38 1.08
C ASP A 122 -2.74 -5.39 1.43
N VAL A 123 -1.55 -4.89 1.74
CA VAL A 123 -0.36 -5.71 2.05
C VAL A 123 -0.57 -6.49 3.35
N ALA A 124 -1.28 -5.95 4.34
CA ALA A 124 -1.67 -6.66 5.55
C ALA A 124 -2.51 -7.93 5.24
N GLY A 125 -3.22 -7.96 4.12
CA GLY A 125 -3.93 -9.15 3.63
C GLY A 125 -3.01 -10.30 3.18
N LEU A 126 -1.68 -10.14 3.19
CA LEU A 126 -0.73 -11.24 2.97
C LEU A 126 -0.94 -12.39 3.95
N PHE A 127 -1.29 -12.07 5.19
CA PHE A 127 -1.32 -13.02 6.31
C PHE A 127 -2.64 -13.76 6.45
N GLY A 128 -3.61 -13.49 5.56
CA GLY A 128 -4.92 -14.13 5.55
C GLY A 128 -6.05 -13.11 5.61
N GLU A 129 -7.20 -13.57 6.11
CA GLU A 129 -8.39 -12.74 6.26
C GLU A 129 -8.14 -11.66 7.32
N VAL A 130 -8.33 -10.40 6.93
CA VAL A 130 -8.22 -9.24 7.83
C VAL A 130 -9.57 -8.98 8.49
N GLY A 131 -9.56 -8.48 9.74
CA GLY A 131 -10.79 -8.16 10.45
C GLY A 131 -11.60 -7.04 9.77
N ASP A 132 -12.91 -7.02 10.02
CA ASP A 132 -13.86 -6.04 9.42
C ASP A 132 -13.43 -4.58 9.59
N GLU A 133 -12.79 -4.24 10.71
CA GLU A 133 -12.31 -2.90 10.99
C GLU A 133 -11.18 -2.48 10.02
N ILE A 134 -10.24 -3.40 9.77
CA ILE A 134 -9.15 -3.19 8.83
C ILE A 134 -9.68 -3.04 7.40
N GLU A 135 -10.66 -3.85 7.01
CA GLU A 135 -11.26 -3.76 5.69
C GLU A 135 -12.03 -2.44 5.49
N LYS A 136 -12.76 -1.97 6.52
CA LYS A 136 -13.40 -0.64 6.51
C LYS A 136 -12.38 0.48 6.40
N ALA A 137 -11.30 0.42 7.20
CA ALA A 137 -10.21 1.39 7.17
C ALA A 137 -9.54 1.46 5.80
N ARG A 138 -9.30 0.30 5.18
CA ARG A 138 -8.74 0.16 3.84
C ARG A 138 -9.60 0.81 2.77
N LYS A 139 -10.90 0.48 2.74
CA LYS A 139 -11.86 1.07 1.80
C LYS A 139 -11.93 2.58 1.95
N TYR A 140 -12.07 3.05 3.19
CA TYR A 140 -12.13 4.47 3.50
C TYR A 140 -10.86 5.21 3.04
N ALA A 141 -9.67 4.69 3.37
CA ALA A 141 -8.40 5.31 3.00
C ALA A 141 -8.24 5.48 1.47
N LYS A 142 -8.56 4.43 0.70
CA LYS A 142 -8.48 4.46 -0.76
C LYS A 142 -9.49 5.42 -1.36
N TRP A 143 -10.75 5.30 -0.95
CA TRP A 143 -11.82 6.17 -1.43
C TRP A 143 -11.48 7.64 -1.14
N LYS A 144 -11.04 7.96 0.07
CA LYS A 144 -10.74 9.35 0.46
C LYS A 144 -9.57 9.93 -0.32
N ALA A 145 -8.51 9.16 -0.57
CA ALA A 145 -7.40 9.59 -1.42
C ALA A 145 -7.86 9.93 -2.85
N ILE A 146 -8.71 9.08 -3.45
CA ILE A 146 -9.26 9.29 -4.79
C ILE A 146 -10.18 10.52 -4.80
N TYR A 147 -11.10 10.60 -3.84
CA TYR A 147 -12.07 11.69 -3.70
C TYR A 147 -11.39 13.05 -3.60
N ILE A 148 -10.45 13.23 -2.64
CA ILE A 148 -9.73 14.49 -2.47
C ILE A 148 -8.99 14.85 -3.76
N THR A 149 -8.29 13.89 -4.37
CA THR A 149 -7.57 14.11 -5.62
C THR A 149 -8.49 14.58 -6.74
N GLN A 150 -9.69 14.01 -6.85
CA GLN A 150 -10.65 14.36 -7.90
C GLN A 150 -11.24 15.76 -7.68
N CYS A 151 -11.65 16.09 -6.45
CA CYS A 151 -12.14 17.43 -6.12
C CYS A 151 -11.10 18.50 -6.46
N LEU A 152 -9.85 18.31 -6.02
CA LEU A 152 -8.78 19.28 -6.29
C LEU A 152 -8.46 19.42 -7.79
N LYS A 153 -8.54 18.33 -8.56
CA LYS A 153 -8.37 18.39 -10.03
C LYS A 153 -9.50 19.16 -10.72
N ASN A 154 -10.71 19.10 -10.17
CA ASN A 154 -11.90 19.78 -10.69
C ASN A 154 -12.04 21.22 -10.16
N GLY A 155 -11.18 21.66 -9.24
CA GLY A 155 -11.32 22.96 -8.57
C GLY A 155 -12.46 23.00 -7.53
N GLU A 156 -12.92 21.83 -7.08
CA GLU A 156 -13.94 21.67 -6.04
C GLU A 156 -13.28 21.56 -4.66
N GLN A 157 -13.91 22.13 -3.63
CA GLN A 157 -13.47 21.98 -2.25
C GLN A 157 -13.91 20.61 -1.71
N PRO A 158 -12.98 19.73 -1.27
CA PRO A 158 -13.36 18.47 -0.65
C PRO A 158 -14.11 18.70 0.67
N VAL A 159 -15.04 17.81 1.00
CA VAL A 159 -15.72 17.80 2.30
C VAL A 159 -14.87 17.01 3.30
N SER A 160 -14.62 17.59 4.48
CA SER A 160 -13.92 16.92 5.58
C SER A 160 -14.72 15.74 6.12
N GLY A 161 -14.04 14.64 6.43
CA GLY A 161 -14.62 13.50 7.12
C GLY A 161 -15.27 12.44 6.25
N PRO A 162 -15.86 11.43 6.89
CA PRO A 162 -16.72 10.48 6.19
C PRO A 162 -17.89 11.23 5.57
N LEU A 163 -18.21 10.95 4.30
CA LEU A 163 -19.45 11.45 3.73
C LEU A 163 -20.63 10.82 4.50
N THR A 164 -21.45 11.64 5.12
CA THR A 164 -22.70 11.21 5.72
C THR A 164 -23.73 11.03 4.61
N GLY A 165 -23.90 9.80 4.13
CA GLY A 165 -24.88 9.41 3.10
C GLY A 165 -24.24 8.65 1.93
N GLU A 166 -24.95 7.62 1.45
CA GLU A 166 -24.77 6.64 0.35
C GLU A 166 -23.54 6.66 -0.59
N GLY A 167 -22.77 7.74 -0.73
CA GLY A 167 -21.56 7.84 -1.56
C GLY A 167 -20.30 7.17 -1.00
N ALA A 168 -20.34 6.56 0.18
CA ALA A 168 -19.24 5.74 0.70
C ALA A 168 -19.32 4.26 0.27
N ALA A 169 -20.48 3.83 -0.23
CA ALA A 169 -20.75 2.42 -0.59
C ALA A 169 -20.32 2.06 -2.03
N GLU A 170 -20.00 3.05 -2.87
CA GLU A 170 -19.67 2.86 -4.29
C GLU A 170 -18.34 3.52 -4.69
N ALA A 171 -17.28 3.23 -3.94
CA ALA A 171 -15.93 3.36 -4.50
C ALA A 171 -15.57 2.01 -5.15
N PRO A 172 -15.24 1.97 -6.46
CA PRO A 172 -14.92 0.73 -7.17
C PRO A 172 -13.68 0.02 -6.61
#